data_AF-A0A9P4T8I4-F1
#
_entry.id   AF-A0A9P4T8I4-F1
#
_cell.length_a   1.000
_cell.length_b   1.000
_cell.length_c   1.000
_cell.angle_alpha   90.00
_cell.angle_beta   90.00
_cell.angle_gamma   90.00
#
_symmetry.space_group_name_H-M   'P 1'
#
loop_
_entity.id
_entity.type
_entity.pdbx_description
1 polymer ?
#
loop_
_entity_poly.entity_id
_entity_poly.type
_entity_poly.pdbx_seq_one_letter_code
_entity_poly.pdbx_strand_id
1 'polypeptide(L)'
;MEDAHDRLVEKVQTLSDLELAVLICFIAEQHCIIQTEHNLLKNVEEELILIAKGVFGLTWAVLECNEQTTLDDFGRGILVQDGTHGYFGNKSGASNVQFASLSGSPKRPQHRTPRSPDDLTQLDSGRIANVVIAKNLNRASSQVQIQALELMRGKRNFTRTAVHAAPRPFLFVTLTELNTAPLTMHLNNQFFISHKHYYEDGLPNIEEQHEKAQVLDDDHSASSVIRTPQLASGKNVPRTTLFSTDDLTTFTNRMSNVKISSEVRAYLHNIVVFMRLHRAVAGGISALATRHFTTLAYVLAPLHGLDYISPSMVALAARKIYPHRIVITAPENERSLQWGSSLEAVKAVLDGVTADDVVEEVLQSVEAPL
;
A
#
# COMPACT_ATOMS: atom_id res chain seq x y z
N MET A 1 -31.62 6.04 6.75
CA MET A 1 -30.48 5.22 6.29
C MET A 1 -29.89 5.78 5.01
N GLU A 2 -30.69 6.35 4.09
CA GLU A 2 -30.19 7.15 2.94
C GLU A 2 -29.33 8.35 3.38
N ASP A 3 -29.80 9.18 4.31
CA ASP A 3 -29.03 10.36 4.77
C ASP A 3 -27.62 10.05 5.32
N ALA A 4 -27.41 8.87 5.89
CA ALA A 4 -26.10 8.46 6.38
C ALA A 4 -25.18 8.00 5.24
N HIS A 5 -25.75 7.43 4.19
CA HIS A 5 -25.01 7.00 3.01
C HIS A 5 -24.61 8.19 2.14
N ASP A 6 -25.53 9.13 1.92
CA ASP A 6 -25.24 10.31 1.11
C ASP A 6 -24.10 11.12 1.73
N ARG A 7 -24.07 11.22 3.06
CA ARG A 7 -22.93 11.78 3.80
C ARG A 7 -21.63 11.00 3.62
N LEU A 8 -21.68 9.67 3.51
CA LEU A 8 -20.48 8.87 3.23
C LEU A 8 -19.98 9.08 1.80
N VAL A 9 -20.89 9.19 0.83
CA VAL A 9 -20.53 9.47 -0.58
C VAL A 9 -19.96 10.88 -0.72
N GLU A 10 -20.56 11.89 -0.07
CA GLU A 10 -20.02 13.25 -0.01
C GLU A 10 -18.62 13.27 0.59
N LYS A 11 -18.37 12.55 1.69
CA LYS A 11 -17.03 12.39 2.25
C LYS A 11 -16.06 11.77 1.24
N VAL A 12 -16.46 10.72 0.52
CA VAL A 12 -15.62 10.08 -0.49
C VAL A 12 -15.23 11.04 -1.61
N GLN A 13 -16.13 11.93 -2.03
CA GLN A 13 -15.85 12.92 -3.07
C GLN A 13 -14.83 13.99 -2.65
N THR A 14 -14.64 14.19 -1.34
CA THR A 14 -13.62 15.12 -0.81
C THR A 14 -12.23 14.49 -0.66
N LEU A 15 -12.09 13.20 -0.90
CA LEU A 15 -10.83 12.49 -0.71
C LEU A 15 -9.85 12.77 -1.86
N SER A 16 -8.57 12.81 -1.48
CA SER A 16 -7.46 12.76 -2.43
C SER A 16 -7.33 11.38 -3.08
N ASP A 17 -6.57 11.32 -4.17
CA ASP A 17 -6.30 10.08 -4.91
C ASP A 17 -5.64 8.98 -4.04
N LEU A 18 -4.72 9.36 -3.14
CA LEU A 18 -4.05 8.45 -2.22
C LEU A 18 -5.02 7.92 -1.15
N GLU A 19 -5.84 8.79 -0.57
CA GLU A 19 -6.87 8.41 0.40
C GLU A 19 -7.91 7.48 -0.22
N LEU A 20 -8.35 7.80 -1.44
CA LEU A 20 -9.27 6.97 -2.20
C LEU A 20 -8.67 5.60 -2.52
N ALA A 21 -7.41 5.54 -2.94
CA ALA A 21 -6.72 4.28 -3.20
C ALA A 21 -6.64 3.40 -1.93
N VAL A 22 -6.31 4.00 -0.78
CA VAL A 22 -6.28 3.31 0.52
C VAL A 22 -7.68 2.83 0.93
N LEU A 23 -8.70 3.67 0.79
CA LEU A 23 -10.10 3.33 1.08
C LEU A 23 -10.58 2.14 0.25
N ILE A 24 -10.34 2.17 -1.06
CA ILE A 24 -10.68 1.08 -1.99
C ILE A 24 -10.03 -0.24 -1.53
N CYS A 25 -8.76 -0.19 -1.12
CA CYS A 25 -8.04 -1.37 -0.66
C CYS A 25 -8.59 -1.92 0.66
N PHE A 26 -9.02 -1.05 1.58
CA PHE A 26 -9.69 -1.48 2.80
C PHE A 26 -11.04 -2.16 2.52
N ILE A 27 -11.89 -1.57 1.68
CA ILE A 27 -13.21 -2.12 1.33
C ILE A 27 -13.06 -3.48 0.64
N ALA A 28 -12.08 -3.62 -0.25
CA ALA A 28 -11.80 -4.86 -0.97
C ALA A 28 -11.03 -5.91 -0.12
N GLU A 29 -10.56 -5.56 1.08
CA GLU A 29 -9.60 -6.31 1.88
C GLU A 29 -8.36 -6.77 1.08
N GLN A 30 -7.84 -5.90 0.21
CA GLN A 30 -6.65 -6.18 -0.59
C GLN A 30 -5.54 -5.15 -0.35
N HIS A 31 -4.42 -5.32 -1.05
CA HIS A 31 -3.17 -4.59 -0.85
C HIS A 31 -2.81 -3.75 -2.08
N CYS A 32 -2.09 -2.64 -1.92
CA CYS A 32 -1.73 -1.75 -3.02
C CYS A 32 -0.21 -1.58 -3.19
N ILE A 33 0.15 -1.21 -4.42
CA ILE A 33 1.46 -0.71 -4.80
C ILE A 33 1.29 0.79 -5.05
N ILE A 34 2.17 1.58 -4.45
CA ILE A 34 2.28 3.02 -4.69
C ILE A 34 3.66 3.27 -5.26
N GLN A 35 3.69 3.84 -6.45
CA GLN A 35 4.89 4.23 -7.16
C GLN A 35 4.99 5.74 -7.17
N THR A 36 6.15 6.28 -6.81
CA THR A 36 6.38 7.72 -6.74
C THR A 36 7.78 8.07 -7.22
N GLU A 37 8.02 9.34 -7.53
CA GLU A 37 9.36 9.84 -7.79
C GLU A 37 10.23 9.79 -6.53
N HIS A 38 11.55 9.67 -6.72
CA HIS A 38 12.52 9.55 -5.62
C HIS A 38 12.41 10.69 -4.59
N ASN A 39 12.23 11.92 -5.08
CA ASN A 39 12.17 13.12 -4.25
C ASN A 39 10.92 13.15 -3.36
N LEU A 40 9.83 12.54 -3.81
CA LEU A 40 8.54 12.53 -3.11
C LEU A 40 8.37 11.33 -2.20
N LEU A 41 9.30 10.36 -2.21
CA LEU A 41 9.16 9.11 -1.48
C LEU A 41 8.99 9.30 0.04
N LYS A 42 9.66 10.30 0.62
CA LYS A 42 9.47 10.64 2.05
C LYS A 42 8.15 11.34 2.31
N ASN A 43 7.74 12.25 1.41
CA ASN A 43 6.51 13.00 1.57
C ASN A 43 5.30 12.05 1.44
N VAL A 44 5.30 11.14 0.46
CA VAL A 44 4.22 10.14 0.31
C VAL A 44 4.18 9.18 1.50
N GLU A 45 5.33 8.81 2.07
CA GLU A 45 5.38 8.02 3.31
C GLU A 45 4.69 8.76 4.48
N GLU A 46 5.05 10.02 4.70
CA GLU A 46 4.44 10.85 5.73
C GLU A 46 2.94 11.02 5.49
N GLU A 47 2.52 11.28 4.25
CA GLU A 47 1.11 11.38 3.88
C GLU A 47 0.35 10.10 4.21
N LEU A 48 0.87 8.92 3.85
CA LEU A 48 0.24 7.64 4.16
C LEU A 48 0.12 7.39 5.67
N ILE A 49 1.10 7.83 6.45
CA ILE A 49 1.05 7.79 7.92
C ILE A 49 -0.07 8.70 8.43
N LEU A 50 -0.20 9.91 7.87
CA LEU A 50 -1.25 10.86 8.23
C LEU A 50 -2.63 10.36 7.84
N ILE A 51 -2.77 9.71 6.69
CA ILE A 51 -4.01 9.06 6.26
C ILE A 51 -4.38 7.96 7.25
N ALA A 52 -3.45 7.06 7.57
CA ALA A 52 -3.70 5.98 8.52
C ALA A 52 -4.15 6.51 9.89
N LYS A 53 -3.48 7.55 10.41
CA LYS A 53 -3.77 8.13 11.74
C LYS A 53 -4.98 9.05 11.76
N GLY A 54 -5.10 9.93 10.77
CA GLY A 54 -6.06 11.03 10.74
C GLY A 54 -7.40 10.64 10.12
N VAL A 55 -7.37 9.94 8.98
CA VAL A 55 -8.58 9.57 8.23
C VAL A 55 -9.23 8.33 8.83
N PHE A 56 -8.44 7.31 9.15
CA PHE A 56 -8.94 6.00 9.61
C PHE A 56 -8.71 5.68 11.10
N GLY A 57 -7.81 6.40 11.79
CA GLY A 57 -7.50 6.14 13.19
C GLY A 57 -6.84 4.78 13.46
N LEU A 58 -6.11 4.25 12.49
CA LEU A 58 -5.52 2.91 12.51
C LEU A 58 -4.03 2.94 12.92
N THR A 59 -3.55 1.80 13.43
CA THR A 59 -2.11 1.61 13.71
C THR A 59 -1.33 1.45 12.42
N TRP A 60 -0.13 2.01 12.37
CA TRP A 60 0.75 1.94 11.21
C TRP A 60 2.16 1.48 11.59
N ALA A 61 2.87 0.87 10.66
CA ALA A 61 4.27 0.52 10.77
C ALA A 61 4.97 0.78 9.44
N VAL A 62 6.16 1.37 9.48
CA VAL A 62 7.00 1.59 8.30
C VAL A 62 8.19 0.66 8.34
N LEU A 63 8.45 -0.01 7.22
CA LEU A 63 9.61 -0.86 7.02
C LEU A 63 10.42 -0.32 5.83
N GLU A 64 11.70 -0.05 6.04
CA GLU A 64 12.63 0.24 4.97
C GLU A 64 13.37 -1.03 4.55
N CYS A 65 13.09 -1.52 3.35
CA CYS A 65 13.70 -2.72 2.82
C CYS A 65 14.97 -2.41 2.01
N ASN A 66 16.01 -3.18 2.29
CA ASN A 66 17.27 -3.21 1.56
C ASN A 66 17.76 -4.66 1.39
N GLU A 67 18.87 -4.87 0.68
CA GLU A 67 19.43 -6.20 0.44
C GLU A 67 19.87 -6.91 1.74
N GLN A 68 20.22 -6.15 2.78
CA GLN A 68 20.66 -6.65 4.08
C GLN A 68 19.50 -6.98 5.03
N THR A 69 18.27 -6.67 4.64
CA THR A 69 17.10 -6.87 5.50
C THR A 69 16.89 -8.35 5.75
N THR A 70 16.95 -8.76 7.02
CA THR A 70 16.75 -10.15 7.40
C THR A 70 15.26 -10.44 7.64
N LEU A 71 14.90 -11.73 7.68
CA LEU A 71 13.54 -12.15 8.02
C LEU A 71 13.11 -11.71 9.42
N ASP A 72 14.07 -11.66 10.36
CA ASP A 72 13.81 -11.20 11.72
C ASP A 72 13.54 -9.69 11.74
N ASP A 73 14.27 -8.91 10.94
CA ASP A 73 14.06 -7.46 10.82
C ASP A 73 12.70 -7.14 10.21
N PHE A 74 12.32 -7.88 9.16
CA PHE A 74 10.96 -7.82 8.58
C PHE A 74 9.91 -8.16 9.63
N GLY A 75 10.11 -9.25 10.37
CA GLY A 75 9.16 -9.71 11.37
C GLY A 75 8.96 -8.73 12.52
N ARG A 76 10.05 -8.10 12.99
CA ARG A 76 10.01 -7.10 14.07
C ARG A 76 9.47 -5.75 13.59
N GLY A 77 9.83 -5.33 12.37
CA GLY A 77 9.44 -4.02 11.83
C GLY A 77 7.94 -3.87 11.59
N ILE A 78 7.19 -4.97 11.57
CA ILE A 78 5.73 -4.98 11.36
C ILE A 78 4.97 -4.95 12.70
N LEU A 79 5.64 -5.22 13.80
CA LEU A 79 5.03 -5.29 15.13
C LEU A 79 5.05 -3.92 15.80
N VAL A 80 3.91 -3.56 16.38
CA VAL A 80 3.72 -2.38 17.23
C VAL A 80 3.50 -2.89 18.65
N GLN A 81 4.17 -2.27 19.62
CA GLN A 81 3.92 -2.50 21.04
C GLN A 81 2.82 -1.54 21.50
N ASP A 82 1.86 -2.04 22.30
CA ASP A 82 0.82 -1.22 22.91
C ASP A 82 1.48 -0.19 23.86
N GLY A 83 1.71 1.04 23.37
CA GLY A 83 2.13 2.19 24.19
C GLY A 83 3.18 3.14 23.62
N THR A 84 3.87 2.82 22.52
CA THR A 84 4.91 3.70 21.95
C THR A 84 4.84 3.76 20.43
N HIS A 85 4.47 4.94 19.92
CA HIS A 85 4.50 5.27 18.50
C HIS A 85 5.94 5.14 17.96
N GLY A 86 6.18 4.07 17.19
CA GLY A 86 7.50 3.70 16.71
C GLY A 86 7.90 4.43 15.43
N TYR A 87 8.48 5.62 15.56
CA TYR A 87 9.45 6.10 14.57
C TYR A 87 10.78 5.35 14.82
N PHE A 88 10.98 4.19 14.19
CA PHE A 88 12.30 3.56 14.14
C PHE A 88 13.13 4.18 13.02
N GLY A 89 13.55 5.43 13.22
CA GLY A 89 14.62 6.05 12.46
C GLY A 89 15.97 5.64 13.04
N ASN A 90 16.83 5.05 12.20
CA ASN A 90 18.21 4.71 12.49
C ASN A 90 18.96 5.88 13.17
N LYS A 91 19.16 5.82 14.48
CA LYS A 91 20.21 6.60 15.16
C LYS A 91 21.42 5.69 15.39
N SER A 92 22.28 5.66 14.39
CA SER A 92 23.69 5.38 14.58
C SER A 92 24.28 6.51 15.44
N GLY A 93 24.40 6.27 16.74
CA GLY A 93 25.02 7.19 17.70
C GLY A 93 25.96 6.39 18.59
N ALA A 94 27.25 6.57 18.35
CA ALA A 94 28.35 5.92 19.02
C ALA A 94 28.26 6.04 20.56
N SER A 95 28.36 4.92 21.26
CA SER A 95 28.80 4.88 22.65
C SER A 95 30.05 4.02 22.74
N ASN A 96 31.19 4.71 22.84
CA ASN A 96 32.49 4.18 23.23
C ASN A 96 32.37 3.22 24.41
N VAL A 97 32.83 1.99 24.24
CA VAL A 97 33.27 1.16 25.36
C VAL A 97 34.72 0.78 25.10
N GLN A 98 35.61 1.49 25.80
CA GLN A 98 37.03 1.23 25.83
C GLN A 98 37.30 -0.19 26.35
N PHE A 99 37.98 -0.98 25.52
CA PHE A 99 38.51 -2.28 25.87
C PHE A 99 39.82 -2.06 26.64
N ALA A 100 39.79 -2.26 27.96
CA ALA A 100 41.00 -2.33 28.76
C ALA A 100 41.43 -3.80 28.92
N SER A 101 42.53 -4.15 28.29
CA SER A 101 43.25 -5.41 28.43
C SER A 101 43.80 -5.58 29.85
N LEU A 102 43.52 -6.69 30.52
CA LEU A 102 44.43 -7.27 31.50
C LEU A 102 44.37 -8.81 31.50
N SER A 103 45.51 -9.37 31.17
CA SER A 103 45.93 -10.75 31.33
C SER A 103 46.02 -11.17 32.81
N GLY A 104 45.50 -12.36 33.17
CA GLY A 104 45.73 -13.00 34.46
C GLY A 104 44.97 -14.32 34.66
N SER A 105 45.73 -15.41 34.84
CA SER A 105 45.49 -16.83 35.16
C SER A 105 44.15 -17.32 35.78
N PRO A 106 43.82 -18.63 35.64
CA PRO A 106 42.48 -19.17 35.84
C PRO A 106 42.19 -19.57 37.29
N LYS A 107 41.00 -19.24 37.81
CA LYS A 107 40.42 -19.84 39.02
C LYS A 107 38.94 -20.21 38.82
N ARG A 108 38.62 -21.38 39.39
CA ARG A 108 37.38 -22.19 39.44
C ARG A 108 36.02 -21.44 39.45
N PRO A 109 34.94 -22.11 39.00
CA PRO A 109 33.62 -21.51 38.85
C PRO A 109 32.85 -21.53 40.18
N GLN A 110 32.34 -20.38 40.61
CA GLN A 110 31.29 -20.31 41.61
C GLN A 110 30.25 -19.27 41.17
N HIS A 111 29.00 -19.69 41.30
CA HIS A 111 27.76 -18.93 41.10
C HIS A 111 27.40 -18.53 39.66
N ARG A 112 26.63 -19.40 39.00
CA ARG A 112 25.63 -18.95 38.03
C ARG A 112 24.64 -18.05 38.78
N THR A 113 24.62 -16.78 38.44
CA THR A 113 23.44 -15.94 38.66
C THR A 113 22.35 -16.43 37.71
N PRO A 114 21.10 -16.62 38.16
CA PRO A 114 20.02 -16.92 37.25
C PRO A 114 19.81 -15.66 36.40
N ARG A 115 19.99 -15.78 35.09
CA ARG A 115 19.37 -14.84 34.15
C ARG A 115 17.87 -14.86 34.46
N SER A 116 17.34 -13.69 34.81
CA SER A 116 15.91 -13.47 34.97
C SER A 116 15.18 -13.98 33.73
N PRO A 117 14.03 -14.66 33.85
CA PRO A 117 13.22 -15.08 32.70
C PRO A 117 12.61 -13.92 31.89
N ASP A 118 12.87 -12.66 32.29
CA ASP A 118 12.11 -11.48 31.86
C ASP A 118 12.57 -10.83 30.55
N ASP A 119 13.76 -11.17 30.03
CA ASP A 119 14.21 -10.67 28.71
C ASP A 119 13.59 -11.45 27.53
N LEU A 120 12.99 -12.63 27.78
CA LEU A 120 12.32 -13.45 26.76
C LEU A 120 10.81 -13.19 26.70
N THR A 121 10.22 -12.59 27.72
CA THR A 121 8.78 -12.34 27.81
C THR A 121 8.35 -10.98 27.23
N GLN A 122 9.27 -10.01 27.09
CA GLN A 122 8.96 -8.70 26.51
C GLN A 122 8.86 -8.70 24.97
N LEU A 123 9.30 -9.75 24.28
CA LEU A 123 9.34 -9.82 22.81
C LEU A 123 8.02 -10.29 22.17
N ASP A 124 7.11 -10.89 22.94
CA ASP A 124 5.91 -11.56 22.40
C ASP A 124 4.60 -10.78 22.57
N SER A 125 4.64 -9.55 23.10
CA SER A 125 3.45 -8.68 23.19
C SER A 125 3.17 -7.87 21.93
N GLY A 126 4.04 -7.94 20.92
CA GLY A 126 3.90 -7.18 19.68
C GLY A 126 2.67 -7.61 18.88
N ARG A 127 1.88 -6.64 18.40
CA ARG A 127 0.76 -6.87 17.48
C ARG A 127 1.11 -6.31 16.11
N ILE A 128 0.68 -6.98 15.04
CA ILE A 128 0.88 -6.48 13.68
C ILE A 128 0.09 -5.17 13.51
N ALA A 129 0.71 -4.16 12.90
CA ALA A 129 0.02 -2.91 12.55
C ALA A 129 -1.14 -3.14 11.57
N ASN A 130 -2.17 -2.31 11.64
CA ASN A 130 -3.26 -2.32 10.65
C ASN A 130 -2.77 -1.91 9.26
N VAL A 131 -1.88 -0.92 9.17
CA VAL A 131 -1.29 -0.44 7.92
C VAL A 131 0.21 -0.66 7.96
N VAL A 132 0.72 -1.49 7.05
CA VAL A 132 2.15 -1.74 6.92
C VAL A 132 2.65 -1.10 5.64
N ILE A 133 3.57 -0.14 5.75
CA ILE A 133 4.18 0.56 4.61
C ILE A 133 5.59 -0.02 4.40
N ALA A 134 5.76 -0.82 3.36
CA ALA A 134 7.04 -1.42 3.01
C ALA A 134 7.71 -0.64 1.87
N LYS A 135 8.77 0.09 2.20
CA LYS A 135 9.55 0.89 1.25
C LYS A 135 10.58 0.04 0.54
N ASN A 136 10.74 0.24 -0.76
CA ASN A 136 11.78 -0.40 -1.58
C ASN A 136 11.81 -1.93 -1.44
N LEU A 137 10.64 -2.57 -1.29
CA LEU A 137 10.53 -4.03 -1.15
C LEU A 137 11.14 -4.79 -2.34
N ASN A 138 11.24 -4.14 -3.50
CA ASN A 138 11.91 -4.66 -4.69
C ASN A 138 13.42 -4.85 -4.52
N ARG A 139 14.07 -4.14 -3.59
CA ARG A 139 15.50 -4.31 -3.26
C ARG A 139 15.73 -5.37 -2.18
N ALA A 140 14.67 -5.87 -1.55
CA ALA A 140 14.78 -6.89 -0.52
C ALA A 140 15.14 -8.26 -1.13
N SER A 141 15.76 -9.11 -0.33
CA SER A 141 16.01 -10.51 -0.71
C SER A 141 14.72 -11.26 -1.05
N SER A 142 14.81 -12.27 -1.92
CA SER A 142 13.65 -13.08 -2.32
C SER A 142 12.93 -13.73 -1.13
N GLN A 143 13.65 -14.07 -0.06
CA GLN A 143 13.07 -14.65 1.14
C GLN A 143 12.14 -13.65 1.85
N VAL A 144 12.54 -12.38 1.97
CA VAL A 144 11.70 -11.33 2.55
C VAL A 144 10.47 -11.06 1.69
N GLN A 145 10.62 -11.07 0.35
CA GLN A 145 9.47 -10.94 -0.56
C GLN A 145 8.48 -12.10 -0.43
N ILE A 146 8.96 -13.33 -0.24
CA ILE A 146 8.11 -14.50 0.03
C ILE A 146 7.39 -14.35 1.38
N GLN A 147 8.09 -13.89 2.42
CA GLN A 147 7.49 -13.64 3.73
C GLN A 147 6.38 -12.57 3.66
N ALA A 148 6.59 -11.50 2.88
CA ALA A 148 5.57 -10.50 2.62
C ALA A 148 4.35 -11.10 1.90
N LEU A 149 4.58 -11.97 0.91
CA LEU A 149 3.51 -12.69 0.21
C LEU A 149 2.72 -13.61 1.16
N GLU A 150 3.40 -14.31 2.07
CA GLU A 150 2.76 -15.15 3.09
C GLU A 150 1.93 -14.31 4.07
N LEU A 151 2.44 -13.15 4.50
CA LEU A 151 1.69 -12.22 5.34
C LEU A 151 0.42 -11.73 4.65
N MET A 152 0.53 -11.33 3.37
CA MET A 152 -0.62 -10.86 2.58
C MET A 152 -1.69 -11.96 2.38
N ARG A 153 -1.27 -13.19 2.07
CA ARG A 153 -2.21 -14.30 1.81
C ARG A 153 -2.76 -14.93 3.07
N GLY A 154 -1.88 -15.18 4.05
CA GLY A 154 -2.18 -15.88 5.29
C GLY A 154 -2.74 -14.98 6.39
N LYS A 155 -2.60 -13.64 6.25
CA LYS A 155 -2.94 -12.64 7.27
C LYS A 155 -2.29 -12.98 8.63
N ARG A 156 -1.10 -13.58 8.59
CA ARG A 156 -0.34 -14.06 9.74
C ARG A 156 1.15 -13.95 9.43
N ASN A 157 1.94 -13.58 10.42
CA ASN A 157 3.39 -13.59 10.35
C ASN A 157 3.95 -14.66 11.30
N PHE A 158 4.91 -15.44 10.83
CA PHE A 158 5.63 -16.42 11.63
C PHE A 158 6.98 -15.84 12.02
N THR A 159 7.17 -15.51 13.29
CA THR A 159 8.48 -15.19 13.85
C THR A 159 9.08 -16.45 14.48
N ARG A 160 10.36 -16.39 14.87
CA ARG A 160 11.01 -17.52 15.57
C ARG A 160 10.34 -17.85 16.91
N THR A 161 9.72 -16.85 17.55
CA THR A 161 9.18 -16.97 18.91
C THR A 161 7.67 -17.16 18.92
N ALA A 162 6.94 -16.55 17.98
CA ALA A 162 5.49 -16.55 18.00
C ALA A 162 4.86 -16.45 16.60
N VAL A 163 3.55 -16.69 16.55
CA VAL A 163 2.73 -16.46 15.36
C VAL A 163 1.83 -15.26 15.64
N HIS A 164 2.04 -14.18 14.91
CA HIS A 164 1.25 -12.96 15.05
C HIS A 164 0.18 -12.92 13.96
N ALA A 165 -1.09 -12.80 14.34
CA ALA A 165 -2.17 -12.61 13.39
C ALA A 165 -2.33 -11.13 13.04
N ALA A 166 -2.56 -10.84 11.75
CA ALA A 166 -2.85 -9.49 11.30
C ALA A 166 -4.24 -9.05 11.81
N PRO A 167 -4.39 -7.80 12.30
CA PRO A 167 -5.67 -7.29 12.76
C PRO A 167 -6.67 -7.15 11.60
N ARG A 168 -7.93 -6.82 11.91
CA ARG A 168 -8.91 -6.42 10.89
C ARG A 168 -9.38 -5.00 11.21
N PRO A 169 -9.36 -4.06 10.24
CA PRO A 169 -8.85 -4.18 8.87
C PRO A 169 -7.32 -4.26 8.80
N PHE A 170 -6.77 -4.87 7.74
CA PHE A 170 -5.32 -4.95 7.49
C PHE A 170 -5.00 -4.57 6.05
N LEU A 171 -4.02 -3.68 5.88
CA LEU A 171 -3.53 -3.18 4.62
C LEU A 171 -2.00 -3.28 4.60
N PHE A 172 -1.48 -3.71 3.46
CA PHE A 172 -0.05 -3.79 3.18
C PHE A 172 0.16 -2.94 1.93
N VAL A 173 0.97 -1.90 2.07
CA VAL A 173 1.26 -0.92 1.04
C VAL A 173 2.73 -1.04 0.71
N THR A 174 3.06 -1.22 -0.56
CA THR A 174 4.45 -1.11 -1.00
C THR A 174 4.68 0.27 -1.58
N LEU A 175 5.73 0.93 -1.10
CA LEU A 175 6.17 2.23 -1.62
C LEU A 175 7.46 2.02 -2.39
N THR A 176 7.42 2.26 -3.70
CA THR A 176 8.56 2.05 -4.60
C THR A 176 8.80 3.26 -5.48
N GLU A 177 10.05 3.46 -5.87
CA GLU A 177 10.40 4.49 -6.84
C GLU A 177 9.94 4.09 -8.26
N LEU A 178 9.49 5.07 -9.05
CA LEU A 178 9.15 4.89 -10.46
C LEU A 178 10.32 4.33 -11.26
N ASN A 179 10.02 3.51 -12.28
CA ASN A 179 11.01 2.90 -13.19
C ASN A 179 12.06 1.99 -12.53
N THR A 180 11.81 1.50 -11.32
CA THR A 180 12.68 0.52 -10.67
C THR A 180 12.35 -0.93 -11.07
N ALA A 181 13.27 -1.85 -10.75
CA ALA A 181 13.08 -3.26 -11.02
C ALA A 181 11.75 -3.77 -10.42
N PRO A 182 10.96 -4.55 -11.18
CA PRO A 182 9.68 -5.05 -10.71
C PRO A 182 9.86 -6.02 -9.55
N LEU A 183 8.85 -6.09 -8.69
CA LEU A 183 8.74 -7.15 -7.68
C LEU A 183 8.70 -8.53 -8.36
N THR A 184 9.00 -9.58 -7.60
CA THR A 184 8.82 -10.96 -8.09
C THR A 184 7.41 -11.16 -8.65
N MET A 185 7.29 -11.89 -9.76
CA MET A 185 6.03 -12.06 -10.50
C MET A 185 4.87 -12.52 -9.59
N HIS A 186 5.14 -13.43 -8.65
CA HIS A 186 4.13 -13.96 -7.73
C HIS A 186 3.65 -12.90 -6.72
N LEU A 187 4.57 -12.12 -6.16
CA LEU A 187 4.25 -11.07 -5.21
C LEU A 187 3.49 -9.93 -5.90
N ASN A 188 4.00 -9.48 -7.06
CA ASN A 188 3.38 -8.43 -7.86
C ASN A 188 1.93 -8.77 -8.24
N ASN A 189 1.66 -10.02 -8.62
CA ASN A 189 0.32 -10.48 -8.97
C ASN A 189 -0.67 -10.52 -7.79
N GLN A 190 -0.19 -10.57 -6.55
CA GLN A 190 -1.03 -10.56 -5.35
C GLN A 190 -1.54 -9.15 -5.00
N PHE A 191 -0.86 -8.10 -5.46
CA PHE A 191 -1.31 -6.73 -5.24
C PHE A 191 -2.52 -6.39 -6.10
N PHE A 192 -3.47 -5.67 -5.51
CA PHE A 192 -4.74 -5.31 -6.11
C PHE A 192 -4.59 -4.21 -7.15
N ILE A 193 -4.17 -3.04 -6.69
CA ILE A 193 -4.08 -1.79 -7.46
C ILE A 193 -2.64 -1.31 -7.46
N SER A 194 -2.22 -0.73 -8.58
CA SER A 194 -1.02 0.09 -8.67
C SER A 194 -1.42 1.54 -8.89
N HIS A 195 -1.02 2.41 -7.97
CA HIS A 195 -1.20 3.85 -8.09
C HIS A 195 0.17 4.51 -8.33
N LYS A 196 0.26 5.35 -9.35
CA LYS A 196 1.43 6.18 -9.65
C LYS A 196 1.09 7.59 -9.15
N HIS A 197 1.87 8.08 -8.21
CA HIS A 197 1.73 9.40 -7.64
C HIS A 197 2.79 10.33 -8.24
N TYR A 198 2.34 11.47 -8.76
CA TYR A 198 3.18 12.49 -9.36
C TYR A 198 3.14 13.76 -8.53
N TYR A 199 4.08 14.68 -8.78
CA TYR A 199 4.13 15.98 -8.08
C TYR A 199 2.84 16.79 -8.24
N GLU A 200 2.15 16.64 -9.37
CA GLU A 200 0.92 17.38 -9.70
C GLU A 200 -0.29 16.96 -8.85
N ASP A 201 -0.27 15.75 -8.27
CA ASP A 201 -1.40 15.21 -7.51
C ASP A 201 -1.56 15.91 -6.14
N GLY A 202 -0.52 16.61 -5.67
CA GLY A 202 -0.51 17.31 -4.38
C GLY A 202 -0.51 16.38 -3.15
N LEU A 203 -0.22 16.94 -1.98
CA LEU A 203 -0.19 16.19 -0.71
C LEU A 203 -0.98 16.95 0.35
N PRO A 204 -2.32 16.86 0.34
CA PRO A 204 -3.18 17.77 1.09
C PRO A 204 -3.02 17.64 2.60
N ASN A 205 -2.76 16.44 3.15
CA ASN A 205 -2.64 16.30 4.61
C ASN A 205 -1.32 16.90 5.12
N ILE A 206 -0.23 16.79 4.36
CA ILE A 206 1.05 17.43 4.66
C ILE A 206 0.94 18.95 4.51
N GLU A 207 0.33 19.44 3.44
CA GLU A 207 0.11 20.88 3.20
C GLU A 207 -0.67 21.51 4.36
N GLU A 208 -1.78 20.89 4.80
CA GLU A 208 -2.56 21.36 5.94
C GLU A 208 -1.75 21.35 7.26
N GLN A 209 -0.82 20.41 7.42
CA GLN A 209 0.07 20.39 8.60
C GLN A 209 1.11 21.50 8.57
N HIS A 210 1.69 21.77 7.41
CA HIS A 210 2.64 22.87 7.24
C HIS A 210 1.98 24.23 7.44
N GLU A 211 0.78 24.43 6.90
CA GLU A 211 0.01 25.67 7.13
C GLU A 211 -0.27 25.89 8.62
N LYS A 212 -0.70 24.85 9.34
CA LYS A 212 -0.92 24.95 10.79
C LYS A 212 0.36 25.25 11.57
N ALA A 213 1.48 24.67 11.17
CA ALA A 213 2.77 24.96 11.79
C ALA A 213 3.20 26.42 11.56
N GLN A 214 3.00 26.95 10.35
CA GLN A 214 3.29 28.34 10.01
C GLN A 214 2.41 29.33 10.78
N VAL A 215 1.11 29.05 10.91
CA VAL A 215 0.19 29.89 11.70
C VAL A 215 0.59 29.94 13.18
N LEU A 216 1.11 28.84 13.74
CA LEU A 216 1.59 28.81 15.12
C LEU A 216 2.89 29.62 15.30
N ASP A 217 3.81 29.57 14.33
CA ASP A 217 5.07 30.34 14.37
C ASP A 217 4.85 31.86 14.21
N ASP A 218 3.85 32.27 13.44
CA ASP A 218 3.44 33.68 13.33
C ASP A 218 2.82 34.20 14.65
N ASP A 219 2.06 33.38 15.36
CA ASP A 219 1.51 33.70 16.69
C ASP A 219 2.61 33.72 17.78
N HIS A 220 3.70 32.97 17.59
CA HIS A 220 4.89 33.06 18.44
C HIS A 220 5.69 34.35 18.24
N SER A 221 5.60 35.00 17.07
CA SER A 221 6.26 36.28 16.81
C SER A 221 5.44 37.50 17.28
N ALA A 222 4.13 37.36 17.44
CA ALA A 222 3.23 38.43 17.92
C ALA A 222 2.98 38.43 19.45
N SER A 223 3.38 37.39 20.19
CA SER A 223 3.01 37.20 21.61
C SER A 223 3.99 37.82 22.64
N SER A 224 4.89 38.71 22.23
CA SER A 224 5.86 39.36 23.14
C SER A 224 5.29 40.45 24.07
N VAL A 225 3.97 40.73 24.10
CA VAL A 225 3.45 41.83 24.93
C VAL A 225 2.19 41.41 25.71
N ILE A 226 2.40 41.18 27.01
CA ILE A 226 1.44 41.18 28.13
C ILE A 226 0.62 39.90 28.36
N ARG A 227 1.25 39.03 29.16
CA ARG A 227 0.73 38.21 30.27
C ARG A 227 -0.80 38.26 30.52
N THR A 228 -1.48 37.16 30.16
CA THR A 228 -2.65 36.63 30.90
C THR A 228 -2.53 35.11 30.93
N PRO A 229 -2.58 34.44 32.11
CA PRO A 229 -2.45 32.99 32.17
C PRO A 229 -3.82 32.37 31.88
N GLN A 230 -4.06 31.95 30.63
CA GLN A 230 -5.17 31.05 30.35
C GLN A 230 -4.76 29.61 30.68
N LEU A 231 -5.15 29.19 31.88
CA LEU A 231 -5.43 27.79 32.18
C LEU A 231 -6.59 27.33 31.29
N ALA A 232 -6.30 26.65 30.18
CA ALA A 232 -7.21 25.70 29.55
C ALA A 232 -6.46 24.86 28.50
N SER A 233 -5.96 23.71 28.96
CA SER A 233 -5.98 22.45 28.20
C SER A 233 -5.67 22.55 26.70
N GLY A 234 -4.38 22.41 26.36
CA GLY A 234 -3.97 21.81 25.08
C GLY A 234 -4.41 20.34 25.05
N LYS A 235 -5.72 20.10 25.04
CA LYS A 235 -6.26 18.85 24.55
C LYS A 235 -5.96 18.88 23.06
N ASN A 236 -5.03 18.03 22.62
CA ASN A 236 -5.06 17.48 21.27
C ASN A 236 -6.52 17.13 20.99
N VAL A 237 -7.25 17.98 20.27
CA VAL A 237 -8.58 17.62 19.77
C VAL A 237 -8.29 16.45 18.85
N PRO A 238 -8.71 15.22 19.18
CA PRO A 238 -8.50 14.11 18.27
C PRO A 238 -9.19 14.51 16.97
N ARG A 239 -8.41 14.59 15.87
CA ARG A 239 -8.97 14.68 14.51
C ARG A 239 -10.10 13.65 14.47
N THR A 240 -11.33 14.13 14.28
CA THR A 240 -12.49 13.25 14.22
C THR A 240 -12.24 12.38 12.99
N THR A 241 -11.94 11.10 13.21
CA THR A 241 -11.63 10.16 12.12
C THR A 241 -12.71 10.27 11.06
N LEU A 242 -12.32 10.55 9.81
CA LEU A 242 -13.29 10.78 8.73
C LEU A 242 -14.11 9.52 8.45
N PHE A 243 -13.47 8.35 8.57
CA PHE A 243 -14.10 7.04 8.45
C PHE A 243 -13.86 6.19 9.70
N SER A 244 -14.95 5.64 10.24
CA SER A 244 -14.91 4.61 11.28
C SER A 244 -14.79 3.21 10.66
N THR A 245 -14.40 2.22 11.46
CA THR A 245 -14.47 0.81 11.06
C THR A 245 -15.88 0.39 10.66
N ASP A 246 -16.91 0.98 11.28
CA ASP A 246 -18.31 0.69 10.96
C ASP A 246 -18.69 1.20 9.56
N ASP A 247 -18.13 2.34 9.13
CA ASP A 247 -18.34 2.88 7.80
C ASP A 247 -17.75 1.94 6.73
N LEU A 248 -16.57 1.38 7.00
CA LEU A 248 -15.95 0.37 6.12
C LEU A 248 -16.85 -0.88 5.99
N THR A 249 -17.39 -1.38 7.10
CA THR A 249 -18.32 -2.52 7.03
C THR A 249 -19.60 -2.19 6.26
N THR A 250 -20.07 -0.94 6.33
CA THR A 250 -21.23 -0.47 5.58
C THR A 250 -20.95 -0.49 4.08
N PHE A 251 -19.76 -0.04 3.64
CA PHE A 251 -19.33 -0.14 2.25
C PHE A 251 -19.19 -1.59 1.78
N THR A 252 -18.57 -2.47 2.57
CA THR A 252 -18.44 -3.90 2.23
C THR A 252 -19.80 -4.57 2.10
N ASN A 253 -20.76 -4.27 2.98
CA ASN A 253 -22.12 -4.79 2.87
C ASN A 253 -22.82 -4.30 1.60
N ARG A 254 -22.66 -3.01 1.25
CA ARG A 254 -23.23 -2.46 0.01
C ARG A 254 -22.61 -3.07 -1.24
N MET A 255 -21.30 -3.25 -1.26
CA MET A 255 -20.58 -3.92 -2.35
C MET A 255 -21.20 -5.29 -2.67
N SER A 256 -21.66 -6.04 -1.66
CA SER A 256 -22.31 -7.34 -1.86
C SER A 256 -23.70 -7.26 -2.51
N ASN A 257 -24.38 -6.11 -2.42
CA ASN A 257 -25.72 -5.87 -2.98
C ASN A 257 -25.69 -5.28 -4.40
N VAL A 258 -24.53 -4.88 -4.90
CA VAL A 258 -24.37 -4.26 -6.22
C VAL A 258 -24.76 -5.25 -7.32
N LYS A 259 -25.53 -4.77 -8.31
CA LYS A 259 -25.98 -5.57 -9.45
C LYS A 259 -25.14 -5.28 -10.70
N ILE A 260 -24.87 -6.32 -11.47
CA ILE A 260 -24.22 -6.22 -12.79
C ILE A 260 -25.16 -6.78 -13.85
N SER A 261 -25.40 -6.02 -14.92
CA SER A 261 -26.17 -6.47 -16.07
C SER A 261 -25.39 -7.52 -16.88
N SER A 262 -26.09 -8.33 -17.67
CA SER A 262 -25.45 -9.31 -18.55
C SER A 262 -24.53 -8.68 -19.58
N GLU A 263 -24.89 -7.50 -20.09
CA GLU A 263 -24.12 -6.77 -21.10
C GLU A 263 -22.83 -6.20 -20.53
N VAL A 264 -22.87 -5.58 -19.34
CA VAL A 264 -21.66 -5.08 -18.64
C VAL A 264 -20.76 -6.23 -18.23
N ARG A 265 -21.34 -7.38 -17.84
CA ARG A 265 -20.56 -8.60 -17.58
C ARG A 265 -19.86 -9.12 -18.84
N ALA A 266 -20.54 -9.09 -19.99
CA ALA A 266 -19.93 -9.45 -21.27
C ALA A 266 -18.81 -8.48 -21.66
N TYR A 267 -19.01 -7.17 -21.46
CA TYR A 267 -17.99 -6.15 -21.67
C TYR A 267 -16.73 -6.40 -20.82
N LEU A 268 -16.90 -6.67 -19.53
CA LEU A 268 -15.81 -7.05 -18.61
C LEU A 268 -15.04 -8.27 -19.14
N HIS A 269 -15.75 -9.33 -19.54
CA HIS A 269 -15.13 -10.53 -20.11
C HIS A 269 -14.41 -10.27 -21.43
N ASN A 270 -14.98 -9.44 -22.31
CA ASN A 270 -14.37 -9.06 -23.58
C ASN A 270 -13.03 -8.37 -23.32
N ILE A 271 -12.96 -7.37 -22.43
CA ILE A 271 -11.70 -6.73 -22.04
C ILE A 271 -10.67 -7.78 -21.62
N VAL A 272 -11.03 -8.71 -20.75
CA VAL A 272 -10.11 -9.77 -20.29
C VAL A 272 -9.61 -10.63 -21.45
N VAL A 273 -10.47 -10.99 -22.40
CA VAL A 273 -10.10 -11.78 -23.58
C VAL A 273 -9.15 -11.01 -24.49
N PHE A 274 -9.50 -9.77 -24.85
CA PHE A 274 -8.67 -8.92 -25.71
C PHE A 274 -7.30 -8.65 -25.09
N MET A 275 -7.25 -8.37 -23.79
CA MET A 275 -5.97 -8.17 -23.10
C MET A 275 -5.10 -9.45 -23.07
N ARG A 276 -5.68 -10.66 -22.99
CA ARG A 276 -4.93 -11.92 -23.07
C ARG A 276 -4.42 -12.22 -24.49
N LEU A 277 -5.18 -11.80 -25.50
CA LEU A 277 -4.85 -12.01 -26.90
C LEU A 277 -3.93 -10.92 -27.46
N HIS A 278 -3.75 -9.81 -26.73
CA HIS A 278 -2.92 -8.70 -27.16
C HIS A 278 -1.48 -9.13 -27.49
N ARG A 279 -0.99 -8.67 -28.65
CA ARG A 279 0.32 -9.04 -29.23
C ARG A 279 1.50 -8.68 -28.33
N ALA A 280 1.43 -7.54 -27.66
CA ALA A 280 2.53 -7.04 -26.84
C ALA A 280 2.66 -7.74 -25.48
N VAL A 281 1.76 -8.67 -25.12
CA VAL A 281 1.72 -9.29 -23.79
C VAL A 281 2.33 -10.70 -23.82
N ALA A 282 3.37 -10.93 -23.02
CA ALA A 282 4.20 -12.14 -23.10
C ALA A 282 3.53 -13.40 -22.54
N GLY A 283 2.87 -13.29 -21.38
CA GLY A 283 2.31 -14.42 -20.62
C GLY A 283 0.79 -14.37 -20.43
N GLY A 284 0.12 -13.44 -21.10
CA GLY A 284 -1.29 -13.13 -20.87
C GLY A 284 -1.57 -12.59 -19.46
N ILE A 285 -2.83 -12.65 -19.06
CA ILE A 285 -3.33 -12.13 -17.78
C ILE A 285 -3.73 -13.28 -16.86
N SER A 286 -3.27 -13.21 -15.61
CA SER A 286 -3.59 -14.20 -14.58
C SER A 286 -5.09 -14.22 -14.23
N ALA A 287 -5.61 -15.39 -13.83
CA ALA A 287 -6.99 -15.50 -13.35
C ALA A 287 -7.23 -14.66 -12.08
N LEU A 288 -6.19 -14.48 -11.26
CA LEU A 288 -6.25 -13.64 -10.07
C LEU A 288 -6.48 -12.16 -10.44
N ALA A 289 -5.84 -11.68 -11.50
CA ALA A 289 -6.06 -10.33 -12.01
C ALA A 289 -7.51 -10.13 -12.47
N THR A 290 -8.10 -11.12 -13.13
CA THR A 290 -9.52 -11.09 -13.50
C THR A 290 -10.43 -11.02 -12.28
N ARG A 291 -10.10 -11.75 -11.20
CA ARG A 291 -10.85 -11.67 -9.94
C ARG A 291 -10.78 -10.27 -9.34
N HIS A 292 -9.57 -9.72 -9.25
CA HIS A 292 -9.37 -8.36 -8.76
C HIS A 292 -10.08 -7.31 -9.63
N PHE A 293 -10.04 -7.49 -10.95
CA PHE A 293 -10.73 -6.62 -11.88
C PHE A 293 -12.23 -6.55 -11.61
N THR A 294 -12.87 -7.71 -11.45
CA THR A 294 -14.27 -7.78 -11.03
C THR A 294 -14.46 -7.15 -9.65
N THR A 295 -13.65 -7.50 -8.65
CA THR A 295 -13.76 -6.94 -7.29
C THR A 295 -13.72 -5.40 -7.30
N LEU A 296 -12.83 -4.78 -8.07
CA LEU A 296 -12.74 -3.32 -8.14
C LEU A 296 -13.96 -2.68 -8.80
N ALA A 297 -14.47 -3.27 -9.89
CA ALA A 297 -15.71 -2.80 -10.51
C ALA A 297 -16.89 -2.78 -9.52
N TYR A 298 -16.95 -3.77 -8.62
CA TYR A 298 -17.94 -3.82 -7.54
C TYR A 298 -17.67 -2.80 -6.42
N VAL A 299 -16.42 -2.52 -6.09
CA VAL A 299 -16.05 -1.52 -5.05
C VAL A 299 -16.35 -0.09 -5.51
N LEU A 300 -16.19 0.20 -6.80
CA LEU A 300 -16.42 1.55 -7.34
C LEU A 300 -17.91 1.96 -7.27
N ALA A 301 -18.84 1.03 -7.51
CA ALA A 301 -20.28 1.34 -7.50
C ALA A 301 -20.76 2.06 -6.22
N PRO A 302 -20.56 1.52 -5.00
CA PRO A 302 -21.02 2.16 -3.77
C PRO A 302 -20.23 3.43 -3.40
N LEU A 303 -19.01 3.59 -3.91
CA LEU A 303 -18.23 4.83 -3.73
C LEU A 303 -18.82 6.00 -4.52
N HIS A 304 -19.44 5.71 -5.66
CA HIS A 304 -20.19 6.69 -6.46
C HIS A 304 -21.68 6.80 -6.07
N GLY A 305 -22.11 6.10 -5.01
CA GLY A 305 -23.52 6.06 -4.59
C GLY A 305 -24.44 5.29 -5.53
N LEU A 306 -23.89 4.42 -6.38
CA LEU A 306 -24.66 3.61 -7.33
C LEU A 306 -24.78 2.15 -6.85
N ASP A 307 -25.96 1.56 -7.05
CA ASP A 307 -26.23 0.14 -6.74
C ASP A 307 -25.98 -0.80 -7.94
N TYR A 308 -25.48 -0.25 -9.05
CA TYR A 308 -25.18 -1.00 -10.27
C TYR A 308 -23.83 -0.59 -10.86
N ILE A 309 -23.23 -1.50 -11.63
CA ILE A 309 -21.94 -1.27 -12.29
C ILE A 309 -22.18 -0.67 -13.68
N SER A 310 -21.53 0.45 -13.97
CA SER A 310 -21.52 1.06 -15.31
C SER A 310 -20.29 0.64 -16.12
N PRO A 311 -20.35 0.68 -17.48
CA PRO A 311 -19.18 0.40 -18.32
C PRO A 311 -17.97 1.30 -18.01
N SER A 312 -18.22 2.55 -17.65
CA SER A 312 -17.17 3.51 -17.28
C SER A 312 -16.36 3.07 -16.06
N MET A 313 -17.03 2.50 -15.04
CA MET A 313 -16.37 1.94 -13.86
C MET A 313 -15.52 0.72 -14.21
N VAL A 314 -15.99 -0.10 -15.16
CA VAL A 314 -15.22 -1.24 -15.67
C VAL A 314 -13.96 -0.75 -16.39
N ALA A 315 -14.06 0.28 -17.23
CA ALA A 315 -12.89 0.87 -17.89
C ALA A 315 -11.88 1.46 -16.88
N LEU A 316 -12.37 2.19 -15.86
CA LEU A 316 -11.53 2.72 -14.78
C LEU A 316 -10.82 1.60 -14.00
N ALA A 317 -11.53 0.52 -13.71
CA ALA A 317 -10.95 -0.63 -13.01
C ALA A 317 -9.82 -1.28 -13.81
N ALA A 318 -9.92 -1.33 -15.15
CA ALA A 318 -8.89 -1.91 -16.02
C ALA A 318 -7.59 -1.09 -15.97
N ARG A 319 -7.72 0.24 -16.01
CA ARG A 319 -6.60 1.20 -15.92
C ARG A 319 -5.79 1.10 -14.63
N LYS A 320 -6.40 0.66 -13.53
CA LYS A 320 -5.73 0.61 -12.22
C LYS A 320 -5.19 -0.78 -11.84
N ILE A 321 -5.66 -1.85 -12.50
CA ILE A 321 -5.33 -3.24 -12.11
C ILE A 321 -4.32 -3.92 -13.02
N TYR A 322 -4.36 -3.62 -14.32
CA TYR A 322 -3.52 -4.32 -15.28
C TYR A 322 -2.10 -3.77 -15.47
N PRO A 323 -1.81 -2.45 -15.32
CA PRO A 323 -0.49 -1.92 -15.63
C PRO A 323 0.67 -2.61 -14.92
N HIS A 324 0.56 -2.89 -13.62
CA HIS A 324 1.63 -3.56 -12.87
C HIS A 324 1.77 -5.05 -13.21
N ARG A 325 0.77 -5.67 -13.83
CA ARG A 325 0.74 -7.12 -14.11
C ARG A 325 1.18 -7.47 -15.52
N ILE A 326 1.09 -6.53 -16.45
CA ILE A 326 1.46 -6.74 -17.84
C ILE A 326 2.98 -6.72 -17.94
N VAL A 327 3.53 -7.79 -18.52
CA VAL A 327 4.92 -7.87 -18.92
C VAL A 327 4.96 -7.81 -20.44
N ILE A 328 5.64 -6.80 -20.97
CA ILE A 328 5.79 -6.61 -22.40
C ILE A 328 6.72 -7.68 -22.96
N THR A 329 6.31 -8.31 -24.07
CA THR A 329 7.08 -9.35 -24.76
C THR A 329 8.33 -8.77 -25.38
N ALA A 330 9.45 -9.47 -25.24
CA ALA A 330 10.63 -9.18 -26.07
C ALA A 330 10.30 -9.43 -27.56
N PRO A 331 10.78 -8.62 -28.51
CA PRO A 331 10.47 -8.79 -29.93
C PRO A 331 10.71 -10.20 -30.46
N GLU A 332 11.73 -10.90 -29.94
CA GLU A 332 12.11 -12.27 -30.32
C GLU A 332 11.09 -13.35 -29.91
N ASN A 333 10.32 -13.10 -28.85
CA ASN A 333 9.37 -14.06 -28.28
C ASN A 333 7.92 -13.77 -28.69
N GLU A 334 7.72 -12.82 -29.60
CA GLU A 334 6.40 -12.46 -30.09
C GLU A 334 5.84 -13.57 -31.01
N ARG A 335 4.52 -13.82 -30.92
CA ARG A 335 3.89 -14.99 -31.53
C ARG A 335 3.92 -14.96 -33.06
N SER A 336 3.84 -13.78 -33.67
CA SER A 336 3.83 -13.60 -35.13
C SER A 336 5.14 -13.98 -35.82
N LEU A 337 6.27 -14.06 -35.09
CA LEU A 337 7.52 -14.61 -35.62
C LEU A 337 7.38 -16.08 -36.03
N GLN A 338 6.55 -16.85 -35.32
CA GLN A 338 6.27 -18.25 -35.69
C GLN A 338 5.46 -18.36 -37.00
N TRP A 339 4.82 -17.26 -37.41
CA TRP A 339 3.99 -17.17 -38.61
C TRP A 339 4.67 -16.41 -39.76
N GLY A 340 5.97 -16.12 -39.64
CA GLY A 340 6.79 -15.56 -40.73
C GLY A 340 6.90 -14.03 -40.76
N SER A 341 6.54 -13.34 -39.68
CA SER A 341 6.77 -11.90 -39.58
C SER A 341 8.27 -11.58 -39.47
N SER A 342 8.70 -10.41 -39.96
CA SER A 342 10.09 -9.97 -39.82
C SER A 342 10.35 -9.39 -38.43
N LEU A 343 11.52 -9.70 -37.85
CA LEU A 343 11.91 -9.20 -36.54
C LEU A 343 11.97 -7.67 -36.49
N GLU A 344 12.41 -7.02 -37.58
CA GLU A 344 12.46 -5.57 -37.69
C GLU A 344 11.07 -4.93 -37.61
N ALA A 345 10.06 -5.53 -38.25
CA ALA A 345 8.68 -5.04 -38.19
C ALA A 345 8.09 -5.21 -36.78
N VAL A 346 8.34 -6.35 -36.14
CA VAL A 346 7.89 -6.59 -34.76
C VAL A 346 8.56 -5.62 -33.79
N LYS A 347 9.87 -5.38 -33.95
CA LYS A 347 10.61 -4.42 -33.14
C LYS A 347 10.06 -3.01 -33.31
N ALA A 348 9.74 -2.59 -34.53
CA ALA A 348 9.14 -1.28 -34.80
C ALA A 348 7.75 -1.11 -34.16
N VAL A 349 6.95 -2.18 -34.10
CA VAL A 349 5.61 -2.16 -33.46
C VAL A 349 5.69 -2.16 -31.94
N LEU A 350 6.69 -2.84 -31.36
CA LEU A 350 6.86 -2.93 -29.90
C LEU A 350 7.69 -1.78 -29.33
N ASP A 351 8.33 -0.96 -30.17
CA ASP A 351 9.16 0.14 -29.71
C ASP A 351 8.30 1.21 -29.01
N GLY A 352 8.66 1.55 -27.78
CA GLY A 352 7.95 2.54 -26.97
C GLY A 352 6.60 2.12 -26.40
N VAL A 353 6.12 0.88 -26.63
CA VAL A 353 4.83 0.42 -26.10
C VAL A 353 4.93 0.17 -24.59
N THR A 354 4.15 0.92 -23.80
CA THR A 354 4.04 0.71 -22.36
C THR A 354 2.85 -0.16 -21.99
N ALA A 355 2.84 -0.67 -20.76
CA ALA A 355 1.70 -1.43 -20.24
C ALA A 355 0.39 -0.61 -20.21
N ASP A 356 0.50 0.71 -20.01
CA ASP A 356 -0.64 1.62 -20.00
C ASP A 356 -1.23 1.76 -21.41
N ASP A 357 -0.37 1.86 -22.44
CA ASP A 357 -0.81 1.94 -23.85
C ASP A 357 -1.57 0.68 -24.28
N VAL A 358 -1.11 -0.51 -23.83
CA VAL A 358 -1.80 -1.78 -24.10
C VAL A 358 -3.22 -1.78 -23.51
N VAL A 359 -3.38 -1.22 -22.30
CA VAL A 359 -4.70 -1.13 -21.67
C VAL A 359 -5.61 -0.18 -22.45
N GLU A 360 -5.10 0.99 -22.85
CA GLU A 360 -5.89 1.95 -23.62
C GLU A 360 -6.24 1.44 -25.03
N GLU A 361 -5.32 0.77 -25.75
CA GLU A 361 -5.60 0.14 -27.05
C GLU A 361 -6.74 -0.88 -26.94
N VAL A 362 -6.73 -1.69 -25.87
CA VAL A 362 -7.79 -2.68 -25.66
C VAL A 362 -9.11 -2.01 -25.27
N LEU A 363 -9.10 -1.01 -24.39
CA LEU A 363 -10.31 -0.27 -24.02
C LEU A 363 -10.96 0.44 -25.22
N GLN A 364 -10.16 0.92 -26.18
CA GLN A 364 -10.66 1.51 -27.42
C GLN A 364 -11.21 0.47 -28.41
N SER A 365 -10.63 -0.74 -28.42
CA SER A 365 -11.07 -1.83 -29.31
C SER A 365 -12.38 -2.49 -28.89
N VAL A 366 -12.71 -2.49 -27.60
CA VAL A 366 -13.91 -3.16 -27.08
C VAL A 366 -15.05 -2.16 -26.99
N GLU A 367 -16.10 -2.41 -27.78
CA GLU A 367 -17.32 -1.59 -27.74
C GLU A 367 -18.01 -1.68 -26.36
N ALA A 368 -18.26 -0.50 -25.76
CA ALA A 368 -19.00 -0.41 -24.52
C ALA A 368 -20.51 -0.60 -24.79
N PRO A 369 -21.23 -1.36 -23.94
CA PRO A 369 -22.68 -1.48 -24.06
C PRO A 369 -23.34 -0.14 -23.75
N LEU A 370 -24.46 0.13 -24.42
CA LEU A 370 -25.21 1.39 -24.37
C LEU A 370 -26.01 1.57 -23.07
#